data_AF-A0A958H2C6-F1
#
_entry.id   AF-A0A958H2C6-F1
#
_cell.length_a   1.000
_cell.length_b   1.000
_cell.length_c   1.000
_cell.angle_alpha   90.00
_cell.angle_beta   90.00
_cell.angle_gamma   90.00
#
_symmetry.space_group_name_H-M   'P 1'
#
loop_
_entity.id
_entity.type
_entity.pdbx_description
1 polymer ?
#
loop_
_entity_poly.entity_id
_entity_poly.type
_entity_poly.pdbx_seq_one_letter_code
_entity_poly.pdbx_strand_id
1 'polypeptide(L)'
;MRLTTKYHINDDNLHLRKQFILFTSEDIRILAKLNGWATRVASPMAKEFYDHQFTFPQSLTFFEAHARQKNMPLVQLRQFLEKAQAEYFCQIFQEAVSGGVYSVDYFERRLHVGKLHNIINLPLKWYVGSYTFYQILVHKYLMKTYFF
;
A
#
# COMPACT_ATOMS: atom_id res chain seq x y z
N MET A 1 -6.43 -8.04 -21.66
CA MET A 1 -5.36 -7.05 -21.91
C MET A 1 -4.79 -6.61 -20.58
N ARG A 2 -3.47 -6.65 -20.40
CA ARG A 2 -2.76 -6.17 -19.20
C ARG A 2 -2.94 -4.66 -19.02
N LEU A 3 -3.02 -4.20 -17.77
CA LEU A 3 -3.10 -2.76 -17.46
C LEU A 3 -1.79 -2.06 -17.81
N THR A 4 -0.64 -2.72 -17.67
CA THR A 4 0.65 -2.17 -18.09
C THR A 4 0.66 -1.88 -19.58
N THR A 5 0.14 -2.77 -20.41
CA THR A 5 -0.02 -2.51 -21.86
C THR A 5 -0.97 -1.34 -22.12
N LYS A 6 -2.12 -1.31 -21.44
CA LYS A 6 -3.14 -0.26 -21.60
C LYS A 6 -2.60 1.14 -21.27
N TYR A 7 -1.78 1.23 -20.24
CA TYR A 7 -1.24 2.50 -19.72
C TYR A 7 0.22 2.72 -20.13
N HIS A 8 0.71 1.96 -21.11
CA HIS A 8 2.08 2.07 -21.64
C HIS A 8 3.16 2.03 -20.55
N ILE A 9 3.01 1.17 -19.55
CA ILE A 9 4.02 0.92 -18.51
C ILE A 9 5.02 -0.11 -19.02
N ASN A 10 6.30 0.29 -19.10
CA ASN A 10 7.42 -0.50 -19.58
C ASN A 10 8.67 -0.25 -18.71
N ASP A 11 9.71 -1.05 -18.89
CA ASP A 11 10.92 -0.97 -18.06
C ASP A 11 11.59 0.41 -18.12
N ASP A 12 11.61 1.07 -19.28
CA ASP A 12 12.23 2.40 -19.44
C ASP A 12 11.55 3.46 -18.59
N ASN A 13 10.21 3.55 -18.63
CA ASN A 13 9.49 4.54 -17.83
C ASN A 13 9.44 4.17 -16.34
N LEU A 14 9.52 2.88 -15.99
CA LEU A 14 9.69 2.46 -14.60
C LEU A 14 11.08 2.84 -14.09
N HIS A 15 12.12 2.71 -14.91
CA HIS A 15 13.47 3.16 -14.58
C HIS A 15 13.50 4.67 -14.33
N LEU A 16 12.90 5.47 -15.22
CA LEU A 16 12.81 6.92 -15.05
C LEU A 16 12.08 7.32 -13.75
N ARG A 17 10.97 6.64 -13.42
CA ARG A 17 10.25 6.89 -12.16
C ARG A 17 11.10 6.58 -10.93
N LYS A 18 11.89 5.51 -10.94
CA LYS A 18 12.81 5.17 -9.85
C LYS A 18 13.89 6.24 -9.69
N GLN A 19 14.48 6.70 -10.79
CA GLN A 19 15.44 7.81 -10.77
C GLN A 19 14.82 9.09 -10.19
N PHE A 20 13.60 9.43 -10.60
CA PHE A 20 12.89 10.61 -10.11
C PHE A 20 12.68 10.61 -8.59
N ILE A 21 12.41 9.42 -8.00
CA ILE A 21 12.23 9.28 -6.55
C ILE A 21 13.52 8.90 -5.80
N LEU A 22 14.68 8.96 -6.47
CA LEU A 22 15.98 8.58 -5.92
C LEU A 22 16.02 7.14 -5.38
N PHE A 23 15.29 6.21 -5.99
CA PHE A 23 15.25 4.82 -5.57
C PHE A 23 16.44 4.05 -6.14
N THR A 24 17.38 3.69 -5.27
CA THR A 24 18.69 3.13 -5.59
C THR A 24 18.80 1.65 -5.19
N SER A 25 19.92 1.03 -5.57
CA SER A 25 20.28 -0.31 -5.10
C SER A 25 20.52 -0.38 -3.59
N GLU A 26 20.87 0.73 -2.93
CA GLU A 26 20.96 0.76 -1.48
C GLU A 26 19.58 0.63 -0.82
N ASP A 27 18.58 1.33 -1.35
CA ASP A 27 17.20 1.22 -0.85
C ASP A 27 16.67 -0.21 -0.98
N ILE A 28 16.97 -0.88 -2.11
CA ILE A 28 16.63 -2.29 -2.31
C ILE A 28 17.30 -3.17 -1.24
N ARG A 29 18.59 -2.95 -0.96
CA ARG A 29 19.31 -3.71 0.08
C ARG A 29 18.71 -3.47 1.47
N ILE A 30 18.34 -2.24 1.80
CA ILE A 30 17.68 -1.90 3.07
C ILE A 30 16.32 -2.58 3.17
N LEU A 31 15.48 -2.47 2.13
CA LEU A 31 14.16 -3.12 2.08
C LEU A 31 14.27 -4.64 2.22
N ALA A 32 15.24 -5.28 1.57
CA ALA A 32 15.46 -6.71 1.70
C ALA A 32 15.80 -7.11 3.16
N LYS A 33 16.69 -6.35 3.82
CA LYS A 33 17.04 -6.57 5.24
C LYS A 33 15.84 -6.39 6.18
N LEU A 34 14.93 -5.47 5.84
CA LEU A 34 13.75 -5.16 6.63
C LEU A 34 12.56 -6.10 6.39
N ASN A 35 12.64 -7.10 5.50
CA ASN A 35 11.52 -8.00 5.20
C ASN A 35 10.96 -8.74 6.44
N GLY A 36 11.85 -9.21 7.32
CA GLY A 36 11.44 -9.84 8.58
C GLY A 36 10.77 -8.86 9.54
N TRP A 37 11.23 -7.61 9.58
CA TRP A 37 10.59 -6.54 10.36
C TRP A 37 9.20 -6.21 9.81
N ALA A 38 9.09 -6.01 8.49
CA ALA A 38 7.84 -5.69 7.82
C ALA A 38 6.75 -6.73 8.12
N THR A 39 7.11 -8.02 8.04
CA THR A 39 6.20 -9.13 8.35
C THR A 39 5.65 -9.07 9.78
N ARG A 40 6.48 -8.70 10.76
CA ARG A 40 6.05 -8.58 12.17
C ARG A 40 5.14 -7.39 12.42
N VAL A 41 5.38 -6.26 11.74
CA VAL A 41 4.64 -5.00 12.01
C VAL A 41 3.44 -4.79 11.11
N ALA A 42 3.31 -5.53 10.00
CA ALA A 42 2.28 -5.30 8.98
C ALA A 42 0.86 -5.30 9.55
N SER A 43 0.50 -6.31 10.35
CA SER A 43 -0.84 -6.44 10.94
C SER A 43 -1.17 -5.31 11.93
N PRO A 44 -0.36 -5.06 12.99
CA PRO A 44 -0.66 -3.97 13.91
C PRO A 44 -0.63 -2.59 13.25
N MET A 45 0.27 -2.36 12.28
CA MET A 45 0.32 -1.11 11.52
C MET A 45 -0.92 -0.92 10.64
N ALA A 46 -1.40 -1.97 9.97
CA ALA A 46 -2.63 -1.91 9.18
C ALA A 46 -3.86 -1.67 10.06
N LYS A 47 -3.92 -2.26 11.25
CA LYS A 47 -4.97 -1.97 12.22
C LYS A 47 -4.97 -0.48 12.60
N GLU A 48 -3.81 0.08 12.95
CA GLU A 48 -3.70 1.50 13.31
C GLU A 48 -4.04 2.42 12.13
N PHE A 49 -3.68 2.01 10.91
CA PHE A 49 -4.05 2.71 9.70
C PHE A 49 -5.58 2.83 9.54
N TYR A 50 -6.31 1.74 9.75
CA TYR A 50 -7.77 1.75 9.67
C TYR A 50 -8.47 2.24 10.93
N ASP A 51 -7.84 2.18 12.11
CA ASP A 51 -8.34 2.86 13.32
C ASP A 51 -8.57 4.34 13.02
N HIS A 52 -7.61 5.02 12.39
CA HIS A 52 -7.75 6.42 12.01
C HIS A 52 -8.83 6.62 10.93
N GLN A 53 -8.79 5.85 9.84
CA GLN A 53 -9.73 6.08 8.74
C GLN A 53 -11.19 5.74 9.07
N PHE A 54 -11.44 4.82 10.01
CA PHE A 54 -12.79 4.49 10.49
C PHE A 54 -13.26 5.42 11.62
N THR A 55 -12.40 6.28 12.16
CA THR A 55 -12.78 7.30 13.15
C THR A 55 -12.89 8.70 12.54
N PHE A 56 -12.23 8.95 11.41
CA PHE A 56 -12.35 10.19 10.67
C PHE A 56 -13.69 10.24 9.89
N PRO A 57 -14.59 11.22 10.17
CA PRO A 57 -15.99 11.17 9.68
C PRO A 57 -16.15 11.03 8.16
N GLN A 58 -15.32 11.73 7.39
CA GLN A 58 -15.44 11.76 5.93
C GLN A 58 -15.00 10.45 5.27
N SER A 59 -14.00 9.76 5.82
CA SER A 59 -13.61 8.42 5.33
C SER A 59 -14.55 7.34 5.86
N LEU A 60 -15.05 7.46 7.10
CA LEU A 60 -16.06 6.56 7.64
C LEU A 60 -17.34 6.57 6.77
N THR A 61 -17.82 7.75 6.39
CA THR A 61 -19.00 7.90 5.51
C THR A 61 -18.81 7.12 4.19
N PHE A 62 -17.59 7.16 3.63
CA PHE A 62 -17.26 6.39 2.43
C PHE A 62 -17.33 4.87 2.68
N PHE A 63 -16.73 4.39 3.77
CA PHE A 63 -16.72 2.95 4.08
C PHE A 63 -18.12 2.41 4.41
N GLU A 64 -18.96 3.18 5.10
CA GLU A 64 -20.36 2.80 5.35
C GLU A 64 -21.16 2.67 4.06
N ALA A 65 -21.02 3.63 3.15
CA ALA A 65 -21.65 3.57 1.83
C ALA A 65 -21.14 2.36 1.03
N HIS A 66 -19.83 2.11 1.04
CA HIS A 66 -19.22 0.98 0.34
C HIS A 66 -19.69 -0.37 0.91
N ALA A 67 -19.71 -0.51 2.24
CA ALA A 67 -20.19 -1.71 2.94
C ALA A 67 -21.65 -2.00 2.57
N ARG A 68 -22.51 -0.97 2.56
CA ARG A 68 -23.91 -1.08 2.13
C ARG A 68 -24.05 -1.54 0.68
N GLN A 69 -23.28 -0.96 -0.24
CA GLN A 69 -23.27 -1.35 -1.66
C GLN A 69 -22.82 -2.81 -1.86
N LYS A 70 -21.93 -3.31 -0.99
CA LYS A 70 -21.45 -4.69 -1.02
C LYS A 70 -22.34 -5.67 -0.26
N ASN A 71 -23.42 -5.21 0.37
CA ASN A 71 -24.24 -5.99 1.30
C ASN A 71 -23.37 -6.71 2.35
N MET A 72 -22.40 -5.98 2.91
CA MET A 72 -21.39 -6.50 3.83
C MET A 72 -21.42 -5.72 5.15
N PRO A 73 -21.33 -6.36 6.32
CA PRO A 73 -21.16 -5.67 7.59
C PRO A 73 -19.88 -4.82 7.61
N LEU A 74 -19.95 -3.61 8.17
CA LEU A 74 -18.81 -2.68 8.23
C LEU A 74 -17.58 -3.31 8.92
N VAL A 75 -17.80 -4.12 9.96
CA VAL A 75 -16.73 -4.86 10.67
C VAL A 75 -16.02 -5.85 9.74
N GLN A 76 -16.77 -6.56 8.89
CA GLN A 76 -16.20 -7.51 7.94
C GLN A 76 -15.41 -6.78 6.84
N LEU A 77 -15.93 -5.65 6.34
CA LEU A 77 -15.20 -4.81 5.39
C LEU A 77 -13.86 -4.37 5.99
N ARG A 78 -13.89 -3.89 7.23
CA ARG A 78 -12.69 -3.45 7.94
C ARG A 78 -11.63 -4.55 8.06
N GLN A 79 -12.02 -5.76 8.47
CA GLN A 79 -11.10 -6.89 8.58
C GLN A 79 -10.46 -7.25 7.22
N PHE A 80 -11.26 -7.24 6.15
CA PHE A 80 -10.75 -7.46 4.80
C PHE A 80 -9.73 -6.40 4.39
N LEU A 81 -10.03 -5.14 4.66
CA LEU A 81 -9.18 -4.00 4.34
C LEU A 81 -7.86 -4.02 5.13
N GLU A 82 -7.91 -4.32 6.43
CA GLU A 82 -6.72 -4.45 7.29
C GLU A 82 -5.79 -5.57 6.78
N LYS A 83 -6.35 -6.73 6.46
CA LYS A 83 -5.59 -7.85 5.88
C LYS A 83 -4.96 -7.49 4.55
N ALA A 84 -5.74 -6.91 3.62
CA ALA A 84 -5.25 -6.51 2.31
C ALA A 84 -4.13 -5.45 2.40
N GLN A 85 -4.24 -4.49 3.32
CA GLN A 85 -3.21 -3.48 3.55
C GLN A 85 -1.91 -4.07 4.12
N ALA A 86 -2.02 -5.01 5.07
CA ALA A 86 -0.87 -5.70 5.64
C ALA A 86 -0.12 -6.53 4.57
N GLU A 87 -0.86 -7.26 3.74
CA GLU A 87 -0.30 -8.02 2.61
C GLU A 87 0.36 -7.07 1.58
N TYR A 88 -0.32 -5.98 1.23
CA TYR A 88 0.19 -4.98 0.30
C TYR A 88 1.52 -4.35 0.78
N PHE A 89 1.64 -4.11 2.09
CA PHE A 89 2.87 -3.62 2.73
C PHE A 89 4.01 -4.62 2.57
N CYS A 90 3.78 -5.88 2.98
CA CYS A 90 4.79 -6.94 2.92
C CYS A 90 5.32 -7.15 1.50
N GLN A 91 4.47 -7.04 0.49
CA GLN A 91 4.87 -7.18 -0.92
C GLN A 91 5.99 -6.21 -1.34
N ILE A 92 6.13 -5.05 -0.69
CA ILE A 92 7.23 -4.09 -0.99
C ILE A 92 8.58 -4.71 -0.63
N PHE A 93 8.66 -5.38 0.52
CA PHE A 93 9.89 -5.97 1.06
C PHE A 93 10.16 -7.34 0.46
N GLN A 94 9.11 -8.12 0.18
CA GLN A 94 9.22 -9.41 -0.51
C GLN A 94 9.76 -9.24 -1.93
N GLU A 95 9.36 -8.19 -2.64
CA GLU A 95 9.94 -7.84 -3.94
C GLU A 95 11.43 -7.53 -3.83
N ALA A 96 11.86 -6.81 -2.77
CA ALA A 96 13.28 -6.52 -2.53
C ALA A 96 14.11 -7.80 -2.32
N VAL A 97 13.57 -8.78 -1.57
CA VAL A 97 14.22 -10.08 -1.36
C VAL A 97 14.24 -10.92 -2.65
N SER A 98 13.25 -10.73 -3.51
CA SER A 98 13.08 -11.47 -4.78
C SER A 98 13.85 -10.83 -5.95
N GLY A 99 14.99 -10.21 -5.67
CA GLY A 99 15.87 -9.54 -6.65
C GLY A 99 15.65 -8.05 -6.80
N GLY A 100 14.59 -7.48 -6.21
CA GLY A 100 14.38 -6.03 -6.11
C GLY A 100 14.22 -5.34 -7.47
N VAL A 101 13.71 -6.06 -8.47
CA VAL A 101 13.55 -5.50 -9.81
C VAL A 101 12.41 -4.49 -9.84
N TYR A 102 11.34 -4.69 -9.06
CA TYR A 102 10.12 -3.86 -9.12
C TYR A 102 9.67 -3.71 -10.57
N SER A 103 9.47 -4.86 -11.21
CA SER A 103 9.28 -5.01 -12.66
C SER A 103 7.90 -4.55 -13.14
N VAL A 104 7.68 -4.64 -14.46
CA VAL A 104 6.36 -4.48 -15.08
C VAL A 104 5.30 -5.41 -14.45
N ASP A 105 5.67 -6.64 -14.06
CA ASP A 105 4.74 -7.57 -13.38
C ASP A 105 4.41 -7.12 -11.95
N TYR A 106 5.38 -6.58 -11.23
CA TYR A 106 5.11 -5.93 -9.94
C TYR A 106 4.16 -4.74 -10.13
N PHE A 107 4.41 -3.89 -11.11
CA PHE A 107 3.57 -2.72 -11.39
C PHE A 107 2.17 -3.09 -11.90
N GLU A 108 2.00 -4.20 -12.64
CA GLU A 108 0.67 -4.70 -13.03
C GLU A 108 -0.22 -4.91 -11.80
N ARG A 109 0.33 -5.55 -10.75
CA ARG A 109 -0.39 -5.75 -9.48
C ARG A 109 -0.76 -4.41 -8.83
N ARG A 110 0.15 -3.43 -8.84
CA ARG A 110 -0.11 -2.09 -8.28
C ARG A 110 -1.14 -1.30 -9.09
N LEU A 111 -1.15 -1.44 -10.42
CA LEU A 111 -2.17 -0.84 -11.29
C LEU A 111 -3.56 -1.43 -11.04
N HIS A 112 -3.66 -2.73 -10.76
CA HIS A 112 -4.93 -3.35 -10.38
C HIS A 112 -5.48 -2.76 -9.08
N VAL A 113 -4.62 -2.48 -8.10
CA VAL A 113 -5.00 -1.79 -6.86
C VAL A 113 -5.47 -0.37 -7.17
N GLY A 114 -4.75 0.40 -8.00
CA GLY A 114 -5.18 1.74 -8.41
C GLY A 114 -6.51 1.75 -9.17
N LYS A 115 -6.70 0.78 -10.09
CA LYS A 115 -7.97 0.58 -10.81
C LYS A 115 -9.11 0.26 -9.85
N LEU A 116 -8.88 -0.58 -8.84
CA LEU A 116 -9.89 -0.90 -7.84
C LEU A 116 -10.32 0.35 -7.07
N HIS A 117 -9.38 1.18 -6.63
CA HIS A 117 -9.69 2.46 -5.97
C HIS A 117 -10.54 3.39 -6.84
N ASN A 118 -10.29 3.42 -8.15
CA ASN A 118 -11.10 4.19 -9.09
C ASN A 118 -12.51 3.58 -9.27
N ILE A 119 -12.64 2.26 -9.35
CA ILE A 119 -13.93 1.56 -9.49
C ILE A 119 -14.81 1.79 -8.27
N ILE A 120 -14.24 1.73 -7.06
CA ILE A 120 -15.00 1.99 -5.82
C ILE A 120 -15.21 3.50 -5.58
N ASN A 121 -14.70 4.34 -6.49
CA ASN A 121 -14.77 5.80 -6.41
C ASN A 121 -14.27 6.35 -5.08
N LEU A 122 -13.15 5.79 -4.57
CA LEU A 122 -12.50 6.35 -3.38
C LEU A 122 -12.02 7.77 -3.73
N PRO A 123 -12.45 8.81 -3.00
CA PRO A 123 -12.05 10.17 -3.32
C PRO A 123 -10.52 10.33 -3.35
N LEU A 124 -10.00 10.89 -4.44
CA LEU A 124 -8.55 10.98 -4.68
C LEU A 124 -7.79 11.64 -3.52
N LYS A 125 -8.37 12.67 -2.89
CA LYS A 125 -7.79 13.35 -1.72
C LYS A 125 -7.56 12.42 -0.53
N TRP A 126 -8.45 11.45 -0.31
CA TRP A 126 -8.30 10.46 0.76
C TRP A 126 -7.32 9.37 0.35
N TYR A 127 -7.35 8.96 -0.91
CA TYR A 127 -6.40 7.97 -1.39
C TYR A 127 -4.96 8.48 -1.33
N VAL A 128 -4.67 9.66 -1.90
CA VAL A 128 -3.33 10.27 -1.88
C VAL A 128 -2.93 10.64 -0.46
N GLY A 129 -3.83 11.25 0.33
CA GLY A 129 -3.56 11.60 1.72
C GLY A 129 -3.22 10.41 2.62
N SER A 130 -3.77 9.23 2.31
CA SER A 130 -3.48 8.00 3.05
C SER A 130 -2.01 7.59 2.95
N TYR A 131 -1.30 7.91 1.86
CA TYR A 131 0.13 7.62 1.74
C TYR A 131 0.97 8.43 2.74
N THR A 132 0.59 9.68 3.03
CA THR A 132 1.25 10.48 4.08
C THR A 132 1.08 9.84 5.44
N PHE A 133 -0.14 9.45 5.78
CA PHE A 133 -0.40 8.77 7.06
C PHE A 133 0.32 7.42 7.15
N TYR A 134 0.38 6.70 6.04
CA TYR A 134 1.13 5.45 5.94
C TYR A 134 2.62 5.64 6.23
N GLN A 135 3.24 6.70 5.70
CA GLN A 135 4.65 7.04 6.00
C GLN A 135 4.86 7.40 7.47
N ILE A 136 3.93 8.14 8.09
CA ILE A 136 3.97 8.44 9.52
C ILE A 136 3.99 7.14 10.35
N LEU A 137 3.12 6.18 10.00
CA LEU A 137 3.09 4.89 10.69
C LEU A 137 4.37 4.09 10.45
N VAL A 138 4.87 4.00 9.22
CA VAL A 138 6.14 3.33 8.93
C VAL A 138 7.27 3.92 9.78
N HIS A 139 7.39 5.25 9.83
CA HIS A 139 8.36 5.94 10.68
C HIS A 139 8.18 5.59 12.17
N LYS A 140 6.96 5.67 12.71
CA LYS A 140 6.66 5.30 14.10
C LYS A 140 7.11 3.88 14.44
N TYR A 141 6.81 2.91 13.58
CA TYR A 141 7.16 1.50 13.82
C TYR A 141 8.67 1.23 13.64
N LEU A 142 9.36 1.95 12.75
CA LEU A 142 10.82 1.90 12.65
C LEU A 142 11.46 2.43 13.93
N MET A 143 11.03 3.61 14.40
CA MET A 143 11.52 4.21 15.64
C MET A 143 11.33 3.28 16.84
N LYS A 144 10.13 2.71 16.99
CA LYS A 144 9.81 1.76 18.06
C LYS A 144 10.66 0.47 18.02
N THR A 145 11.18 0.08 16.87
CA THR A 145 11.93 -1.18 16.73
C THR A 145 13.43 -0.99 16.94
N TYR A 146 13.98 0.13 16.47
CA TYR A 146 15.43 0.31 16.35
C TYR A 146 16.01 1.44 17.21
N PHE A 147 15.17 2.29 17.81
CA PHE A 147 15.61 3.48 18.53
C PHE A 147 14.97 3.67 19.91
N PHE A 148 14.05 2.77 20.28
CA PHE A 148 13.42 2.65 21.60
C PHE A 148 13.35 1.17 21.97
#